data_AF-A0A1G9AGF1-F1
#
_entry.id   AF-A0A1G9AGF1-F1
#
_cell.length_a   1.000
_cell.length_b   1.000
_cell.length_c   1.000
_cell.angle_alpha   90.00
_cell.angle_beta   90.00
_cell.angle_gamma   90.00
#
_symmetry.space_group_name_H-M   'P 1'
#
loop_
_entity.id
_entity.type
_entity.pdbx_description
1 polymer ?
#
loop_
_entity_poly.entity_id
_entity_poly.type
_entity_poly.pdbx_seq_one_letter_code
_entity_poly.pdbx_strand_id
1 'polypeptide(L)'
;MECEYLNTIDSRKEEEVINLIRLFVMPTGNLVADKYVLENLSIQKKNGTDIANEYKYNEYIRRLSSKTQPNWEGLTWIIDLLPNNPTMAINVVEAYYVAHFWFLPDFRINGLLNTLTLIRAKYLDKTHPRDILLNLNPKEFEWLVEYLYINMDYETELTKDSYDGGIDIIAKKHEKGRKETVLVQCKRYTPNIGVGTVRSLLGVVASEKASKGVLVTSSAFSSSAKKMENNNPRIELINWSDLVMLLNKFCGSNWSSNLSRIFLKRHNK
;
A
#
# COMPACT_ATOMS: atom_id res chain seq x y z
N MET A 1 22.94 -13.70 1.18
CA MET A 1 22.52 -13.49 2.58
C MET A 1 21.18 -12.76 2.64
N GLU A 2 20.99 -11.62 1.96
CA GLU A 2 19.69 -10.91 1.89
C GLU A 2 18.53 -11.78 1.35
N CYS A 3 18.72 -12.49 0.23
CA CYS A 3 17.66 -13.36 -0.32
C CYS A 3 17.23 -14.49 0.64
N GLU A 4 18.16 -15.03 1.43
CA GLU A 4 17.88 -16.12 2.38
C GLU A 4 17.07 -15.63 3.59
N TYR A 5 17.37 -14.41 4.06
CA TYR A 5 16.58 -13.76 5.10
C TYR A 5 15.15 -13.50 4.64
N LEU A 6 14.99 -12.96 3.42
CA LEU A 6 13.66 -12.67 2.85
C LEU A 6 12.83 -13.94 2.62
N ASN A 7 13.44 -15.04 2.18
CA ASN A 7 12.74 -16.32 2.00
C ASN A 7 12.16 -16.90 3.30
N THR A 8 12.70 -16.49 4.45
CA THR A 8 12.26 -16.95 5.77
C THR A 8 11.49 -15.87 6.53
N ILE A 9 11.15 -14.74 5.90
CA ILE A 9 10.62 -13.57 6.60
C ILE A 9 9.24 -13.82 7.22
N ASP A 10 8.41 -14.64 6.60
CA ASP A 10 7.06 -14.94 7.07
C ASP A 10 7.08 -15.69 8.40
N SER A 11 8.04 -16.61 8.61
CA SER A 11 8.17 -17.40 9.83
C SER A 11 8.88 -16.66 10.97
N ARG A 12 9.55 -15.54 10.68
CA ARG A 12 10.26 -14.73 11.69
C ARG A 12 9.31 -13.96 12.60
N LYS A 13 9.72 -13.79 13.85
CA LYS A 13 8.99 -12.98 14.83
C LYS A 13 8.98 -11.51 14.40
N GLU A 14 7.87 -10.84 14.64
CA GLU A 14 7.73 -9.42 14.30
C GLU A 14 8.77 -8.53 15.00
N GLU A 15 9.07 -8.80 16.27
CA GLU A 15 10.09 -8.09 17.04
C GLU A 15 11.48 -8.16 16.38
N GLU A 16 11.85 -9.30 15.80
CA GLU A 16 13.13 -9.48 15.12
C GLU A 16 13.22 -8.58 13.88
N VAL A 17 12.17 -8.56 13.07
CA VAL A 17 12.09 -7.74 11.86
C VAL A 17 12.09 -6.25 12.22
N ILE A 18 11.36 -5.85 13.27
CA ILE A 18 11.33 -4.47 13.77
C ILE A 18 12.72 -4.03 14.26
N ASN A 19 13.43 -4.89 15.01
CA ASN A 19 14.78 -4.59 15.48
C ASN A 19 15.75 -4.43 14.31
N LEU A 20 15.62 -5.23 13.26
CA LEU A 20 16.41 -5.09 12.04
C LEU A 20 16.10 -3.79 11.30
N ILE A 21 14.81 -3.46 11.13
CA ILE A 21 14.37 -2.19 10.54
C ILE A 21 14.95 -1.00 11.32
N ARG A 22 14.95 -1.05 12.66
CA ARG A 22 15.48 0.00 13.54
C ARG A 22 16.97 0.30 13.29
N LEU A 23 17.75 -0.70 12.88
CA LEU A 23 19.17 -0.52 12.55
C LEU A 23 19.36 0.19 11.19
N PHE A 24 18.42 -0.02 10.27
CA PHE A 24 18.50 0.47 8.90
C PHE A 24 17.93 1.88 8.71
N VAL A 25 16.83 2.20 9.39
CA VAL A 25 16.20 3.53 9.33
C VAL A 25 17.14 4.61 9.84
N MET A 26 16.98 5.82 9.30
CA MET A 26 17.78 6.96 9.70
C MET A 26 17.47 7.36 11.15
N PRO A 27 18.45 7.39 12.07
CA PRO A 27 18.25 7.98 13.40
C PRO A 27 18.37 9.51 13.34
N THR A 28 17.74 10.19 14.29
CA THR A 28 18.00 11.63 14.48
C THR A 28 19.46 11.83 14.90
N GLY A 29 20.20 12.68 14.21
CA GLY A 29 21.60 12.89 14.54
C GLY A 29 22.44 13.56 13.47
N ASN A 30 23.75 13.50 13.68
CA ASN A 30 24.76 13.94 12.74
C ASN A 30 25.55 12.73 12.26
N LEU A 31 25.89 12.70 10.98
CA LEU A 31 26.75 11.68 10.38
C LEU A 31 28.17 12.22 10.20
N VAL A 32 29.16 11.32 10.20
CA VAL A 32 30.54 11.68 9.89
C VAL A 32 30.66 12.30 8.49
N ALA A 33 29.84 11.81 7.55
CA ALA A 33 29.73 12.31 6.18
C ALA A 33 29.40 13.81 6.09
N ASP A 34 28.66 14.34 7.08
CA ASP A 34 28.24 15.75 7.11
C ASP A 34 29.42 16.72 7.09
N LYS A 35 30.55 16.33 7.71
CA LYS A 35 31.78 17.14 7.71
C LYS A 35 32.34 17.31 6.29
N TYR A 36 32.37 16.23 5.52
CA TYR A 36 32.85 16.25 4.14
C TYR A 36 31.96 17.11 3.24
N VAL A 37 30.63 17.04 3.44
CA VAL A 37 29.69 17.91 2.72
C VAL A 37 29.95 19.38 3.04
N LEU A 38 30.12 19.73 4.32
CA LEU A 38 30.40 21.10 4.75
C LEU A 38 31.75 21.63 4.20
N GLU A 39 32.78 20.78 4.17
CA GLU A 39 34.08 21.12 3.59
C GLU A 39 33.99 21.37 2.09
N ASN A 40 33.30 20.49 1.35
CA ASN A 40 33.08 20.64 -0.09
C ASN A 40 32.33 21.93 -0.42
N LEU A 41 31.26 22.25 0.33
CA LEU A 41 30.53 23.51 0.17
C LEU A 41 31.43 24.73 0.43
N SER A 42 32.32 24.63 1.42
CA SER A 42 33.27 25.70 1.75
C SER A 42 34.30 25.92 0.62
N ILE A 43 34.77 24.84 -0.02
CA ILE A 43 35.70 24.89 -1.16
C ILE A 43 35.01 25.50 -2.38
N GLN A 44 33.79 25.07 -2.70
CA GLN A 44 33.02 25.59 -3.84
C GLN A 44 32.76 27.09 -3.70
N LYS A 45 32.38 27.54 -2.49
CA LYS A 45 32.22 28.96 -2.18
C LYS A 45 33.49 29.77 -2.42
N LYS A 46 34.68 29.21 -2.11
CA LYS A 46 35.98 29.86 -2.39
C LYS A 46 36.29 29.92 -3.88
N ASN A 47 35.85 28.92 -4.65
CA ASN A 47 36.06 28.83 -6.09
C ASN A 47 35.06 29.67 -6.92
N GLY A 48 34.18 30.44 -6.27
CA GLY A 48 33.18 31.29 -6.95
C GLY A 48 31.97 30.53 -7.48
N THR A 49 31.85 29.22 -7.22
CA THR A 49 30.65 28.42 -7.51
C THR A 49 29.76 28.40 -6.27
N ASP A 50 28.76 29.29 -6.21
CA ASP A 50 27.87 29.39 -5.04
C ASP A 50 26.72 28.37 -5.09
N ILE A 51 27.07 27.09 -4.97
CA ILE A 51 26.11 25.98 -4.85
C ILE A 51 25.26 26.11 -3.57
N ALA A 52 25.73 26.88 -2.58
CA ALA A 52 24.93 27.18 -1.39
C ALA A 52 23.70 28.05 -1.71
N ASN A 53 23.71 28.85 -2.79
CA ASN A 53 22.49 29.51 -3.28
C ASN A 53 21.54 28.54 -3.99
N GLU A 54 22.08 27.56 -4.71
CA GLU A 54 21.29 26.53 -5.42
C GLU A 54 20.48 25.67 -4.43
N TYR A 55 21.07 25.37 -3.27
CA TYR A 55 20.43 24.58 -2.21
C TYR A 55 20.07 25.42 -0.97
N LYS A 56 19.93 26.74 -1.11
CA LYS A 56 19.64 27.66 0.02
C LYS A 56 18.39 27.28 0.80
N TYR A 57 17.40 26.70 0.11
CA TYR A 57 16.13 26.26 0.67
C TYR A 57 16.14 24.79 1.13
N ASN A 58 17.27 24.08 0.96
CA ASN A 58 17.39 22.73 1.45
C ASN A 58 17.61 22.73 2.96
N GLU A 59 16.70 22.05 3.67
CA GLU A 59 16.68 22.06 5.13
C GLU A 59 17.91 21.38 5.75
N TYR A 60 18.45 20.33 5.11
CA TYR A 60 19.69 19.68 5.56
C TYR A 60 20.88 20.64 5.46
N ILE A 61 21.04 21.37 4.35
CA ILE A 61 22.10 22.37 4.17
C ILE A 61 21.98 23.53 5.17
N ARG A 62 20.75 23.97 5.44
CA ARG A 62 20.47 25.00 6.45
C ARG A 62 20.91 24.55 7.85
N ARG A 63 20.57 23.33 8.26
CA ARG A 63 20.93 22.77 9.58
C ARG A 63 22.42 22.49 9.72
N LEU A 64 23.03 21.97 8.66
CA LEU A 64 24.47 21.74 8.58
C LEU A 64 25.27 23.03 8.87
N SER A 65 24.72 24.17 8.47
CA SER A 65 25.31 25.49 8.69
C SER A 65 25.02 26.08 10.07
N SER A 66 23.85 25.80 10.68
CA SER A 66 23.43 26.44 11.93
C SER A 66 23.99 25.77 13.20
N LYS A 67 24.33 24.47 13.16
CA LYS A 67 24.86 23.67 14.29
C LYS A 67 23.98 23.63 15.56
N THR A 68 22.78 24.21 15.53
CA THR A 68 21.86 24.29 16.68
C THR A 68 20.98 23.06 16.83
N GLN A 69 20.85 22.26 15.79
CA GLN A 69 20.00 21.07 15.72
C GLN A 69 20.77 19.92 15.06
N PRO A 70 20.34 18.66 15.25
CA PRO A 70 20.81 17.56 14.44
C PRO A 70 20.59 17.85 12.95
N ASN A 71 21.58 17.51 12.12
CA ASN A 71 21.52 17.71 10.68
C ASN A 71 20.40 16.88 10.05
N TRP A 72 20.13 15.70 10.63
CA TRP A 72 19.16 14.74 10.13
C TRP A 72 18.00 14.54 11.09
N GLU A 73 16.79 14.55 10.55
CA GLU A 73 15.58 14.12 11.24
C GLU A 73 15.44 12.61 11.16
N GLY A 74 15.23 11.98 12.30
CA GLY A 74 15.08 10.54 12.38
C GLY A 74 13.76 10.05 11.80
N LEU A 75 13.82 8.85 11.21
CA LEU A 75 12.68 8.09 10.71
C LEU A 75 12.31 6.92 11.62
N THR A 76 12.86 6.81 12.82
CA THR A 76 12.61 5.66 13.70
C THR A 76 11.13 5.49 14.08
N TRP A 77 10.36 6.58 14.06
CA TRP A 77 8.93 6.60 14.36
C TRP A 77 8.07 5.87 13.31
N ILE A 78 8.59 5.58 12.10
CA ILE A 78 7.83 4.80 11.11
C ILE A 78 7.45 3.41 11.62
N ILE A 79 8.19 2.91 12.63
CA ILE A 79 7.93 1.61 13.26
C ILE A 79 6.53 1.61 13.88
N ASP A 80 6.05 2.74 14.40
CA ASP A 80 4.73 2.87 15.02
C ASP A 80 3.57 2.74 14.01
N LEU A 81 3.88 2.89 12.71
CA LEU A 81 2.91 2.64 11.63
C LEU A 81 2.73 1.13 11.37
N LEU A 82 3.70 0.29 11.74
CA LEU A 82 3.67 -1.14 11.49
C LEU A 82 2.96 -1.87 12.65
N PRO A 83 2.16 -2.92 12.36
CA PRO A 83 1.83 -3.53 11.07
C PRO A 83 0.61 -2.92 10.37
N ASN A 84 -0.02 -1.89 10.95
CA ASN A 84 -1.35 -1.45 10.57
C ASN A 84 -1.37 -0.60 9.28
N ASN A 85 -0.34 0.20 9.04
CA ASN A 85 -0.22 1.11 7.90
C ASN A 85 1.14 0.96 7.19
N PRO A 86 1.47 -0.24 6.66
CA PRO A 86 2.77 -0.51 6.04
C PRO A 86 3.02 0.35 4.79
N THR A 87 1.97 0.63 4.01
CA THR A 87 2.05 1.51 2.83
C THR A 87 2.46 2.93 3.22
N MET A 88 1.95 3.46 4.33
CA MET A 88 2.32 4.79 4.81
C MET A 88 3.79 4.83 5.28
N ALA A 89 4.25 3.78 5.96
CA ALA A 89 5.65 3.64 6.34
C ALA A 89 6.59 3.63 5.12
N ILE A 90 6.22 2.88 4.08
CA ILE A 90 6.94 2.87 2.79
C ILE A 90 6.98 4.27 2.19
N ASN A 91 5.84 4.94 2.06
CA ASN A 91 5.76 6.27 1.46
C ASN A 91 6.63 7.30 2.19
N VAL A 92 6.67 7.24 3.53
CA VAL A 92 7.53 8.13 4.33
C VAL A 92 9.01 7.87 4.05
N VAL A 93 9.43 6.60 4.01
CA VAL A 93 10.82 6.22 3.70
C VAL A 93 11.20 6.63 2.28
N GLU A 94 10.31 6.42 1.31
CA GLU A 94 10.52 6.83 -0.09
C GLU A 94 10.62 8.35 -0.22
N ALA A 95 9.71 9.10 0.40
CA ALA A 95 9.75 10.55 0.40
C ALA A 95 11.05 11.08 1.01
N TYR A 96 11.47 10.50 2.15
CA TYR A 96 12.74 10.84 2.79
C TYR A 96 13.94 10.52 1.88
N TYR A 97 13.96 9.33 1.29
CA TYR A 97 14.99 8.91 0.34
C TYR A 97 15.09 9.90 -0.82
N VAL A 98 13.99 10.23 -1.49
CA VAL A 98 13.98 11.17 -2.63
C VAL A 98 14.46 12.57 -2.21
N ALA A 99 14.02 13.06 -1.05
CA ALA A 99 14.37 14.39 -0.57
C ALA A 99 15.86 14.52 -0.22
N HIS A 100 16.49 13.43 0.24
CA HIS A 100 17.83 13.46 0.83
C HIS A 100 18.89 12.65 0.08
N PHE A 101 18.52 11.94 -0.98
CA PHE A 101 19.37 11.00 -1.72
C PHE A 101 20.77 11.55 -2.00
N TRP A 102 20.87 12.78 -2.49
CA TRP A 102 22.13 13.43 -2.87
C TRP A 102 23.13 13.62 -1.71
N PHE A 103 22.66 13.62 -0.46
CA PHE A 103 23.49 13.87 0.72
C PHE A 103 23.63 12.64 1.62
N LEU A 104 22.86 11.58 1.37
CA LEU A 104 22.91 10.37 2.16
C LEU A 104 24.16 9.54 1.80
N PRO A 105 24.90 9.03 2.80
CA PRO A 105 25.96 8.05 2.53
C PRO A 105 25.40 6.73 2.02
N ASP A 106 26.18 6.00 1.24
CA ASP A 106 25.80 4.71 0.64
C ASP A 106 25.21 3.71 1.65
N PHE A 107 25.81 3.59 2.83
CA PHE A 107 25.30 2.67 3.85
C PHE A 107 23.90 3.07 4.38
N ARG A 108 23.55 4.37 4.38
CA ARG A 108 22.20 4.83 4.72
C ARG A 108 21.24 4.66 3.58
N ILE A 109 21.67 4.89 2.33
CA ILE A 109 20.88 4.58 1.14
C ILE A 109 20.49 3.09 1.17
N ASN A 110 21.47 2.21 1.32
CA ASN A 110 21.24 0.76 1.40
C ASN A 110 20.37 0.40 2.61
N GLY A 111 20.57 1.06 3.75
CA GLY A 111 19.69 0.91 4.91
C GLY A 111 18.23 1.20 4.58
N LEU A 112 17.92 2.36 4.01
CA LEU A 112 16.54 2.72 3.64
C LEU A 112 15.95 1.76 2.60
N LEU A 113 16.72 1.35 1.59
CA LEU A 113 16.27 0.37 0.59
C LEU A 113 15.99 -1.01 1.23
N ASN A 114 16.82 -1.42 2.19
CA ASN A 114 16.61 -2.64 2.96
C ASN A 114 15.38 -2.54 3.86
N THR A 115 15.14 -1.39 4.49
CA THR A 115 13.89 -1.11 5.22
C THR A 115 12.68 -1.28 4.31
N LEU A 116 12.68 -0.69 3.11
CA LEU A 116 11.59 -0.83 2.14
C LEU A 116 11.34 -2.29 1.77
N THR A 117 12.43 -3.03 1.50
CA THR A 117 12.37 -4.45 1.14
C THR A 117 11.80 -5.29 2.27
N LEU A 118 12.24 -5.06 3.51
CA LEU A 118 11.72 -5.75 4.69
C LEU A 118 10.24 -5.45 4.93
N ILE A 119 9.81 -4.19 4.82
CA ILE A 119 8.41 -3.82 5.05
C ILE A 119 7.51 -4.45 3.97
N ARG A 120 7.92 -4.38 2.70
CA ARG A 120 7.17 -5.01 1.59
C ARG A 120 7.03 -6.50 1.81
N ALA A 121 8.15 -7.20 2.01
CA ALA A 121 8.16 -8.65 2.15
C ALA A 121 7.41 -9.12 3.40
N LYS A 122 7.53 -8.43 4.55
CA LYS A 122 6.89 -8.85 5.82
C LYS A 122 5.40 -8.52 5.89
N TYR A 123 4.98 -7.39 5.31
CA TYR A 123 3.64 -6.83 5.57
C TYR A 123 2.76 -6.74 4.33
N LEU A 124 3.32 -6.48 3.14
CA LEU A 124 2.52 -6.39 1.90
C LEU A 124 2.41 -7.73 1.19
N ASP A 125 3.55 -8.41 1.02
CA ASP A 125 3.63 -9.70 0.32
C ASP A 125 3.27 -10.89 1.23
N LYS A 126 2.90 -10.60 2.48
CA LYS A 126 2.46 -11.59 3.47
C LYS A 126 1.31 -12.42 2.90
N THR A 127 1.53 -13.72 2.82
CA THR A 127 0.50 -14.65 2.38
C THR A 127 -0.46 -14.99 3.52
N HIS A 128 -1.74 -15.14 3.19
CA HIS A 128 -2.77 -15.59 4.13
C HIS A 128 -3.40 -16.88 3.61
N PRO A 129 -3.71 -17.85 4.48
CA PRO A 129 -4.46 -19.03 4.08
C PRO A 129 -5.79 -18.65 3.45
N ARG A 130 -6.07 -19.20 2.26
CA ARG A 130 -7.33 -18.99 1.53
C ARG A 130 -8.56 -19.33 2.39
N ASP A 131 -8.41 -20.29 3.31
CA ASP A 131 -9.48 -20.76 4.21
C ASP A 131 -10.09 -19.63 5.04
N ILE A 132 -9.33 -18.58 5.36
CA ILE A 132 -9.86 -17.42 6.09
C ILE A 132 -11.03 -16.79 5.31
N LEU A 133 -10.86 -16.60 4.00
CA LEU A 133 -11.90 -16.04 3.13
C LEU A 133 -13.05 -17.03 2.87
N LEU A 134 -12.73 -18.32 2.85
CA LEU A 134 -13.72 -19.38 2.67
C LEU A 134 -14.58 -19.55 3.92
N ASN A 135 -14.07 -19.29 5.12
CA ASN A 135 -14.83 -19.42 6.36
C ASN A 135 -15.83 -18.28 6.60
N LEU A 136 -15.68 -17.14 5.91
CA LEU A 136 -16.64 -16.03 5.96
C LEU A 136 -17.94 -16.43 5.26
N ASN A 137 -19.10 -16.05 5.81
CA ASN A 137 -20.37 -16.19 5.08
C ASN A 137 -20.44 -15.18 3.90
N PRO A 138 -21.42 -15.29 2.98
CA PRO A 138 -21.50 -14.42 1.80
C PRO A 138 -21.52 -12.92 2.15
N LYS A 139 -22.33 -12.52 3.15
CA LYS A 139 -22.45 -11.12 3.59
C LYS A 139 -21.18 -10.62 4.26
N GLU A 140 -20.53 -11.45 5.08
CA GLU A 140 -19.23 -11.11 5.69
C GLU A 140 -18.14 -10.90 4.63
N PHE A 141 -18.18 -11.67 3.53
CA PHE A 141 -17.26 -11.48 2.41
C PHE A 141 -17.53 -10.15 1.71
N GLU A 142 -18.80 -9.81 1.44
CA GLU A 142 -19.19 -8.49 0.91
C GLU A 142 -18.75 -7.35 1.85
N TRP A 143 -18.93 -7.49 3.16
CA TRP A 143 -18.50 -6.50 4.13
C TRP A 143 -16.99 -6.31 4.17
N LEU A 144 -16.22 -7.40 3.99
CA LEU A 144 -14.77 -7.31 3.89
C LEU A 144 -14.33 -6.55 2.63
N VAL A 145 -14.98 -6.81 1.50
CA VAL A 145 -14.72 -6.10 0.24
C VAL A 145 -15.17 -4.63 0.34
N GLU A 146 -16.33 -4.36 0.94
CA GLU A 146 -16.78 -2.99 1.24
C GLU A 146 -15.74 -2.26 2.10
N TYR A 147 -15.27 -2.90 3.17
CA TYR A 147 -14.24 -2.36 4.05
C TYR A 147 -12.96 -2.03 3.29
N LEU A 148 -12.53 -2.87 2.35
CA LEU A 148 -11.41 -2.56 1.47
C LEU A 148 -11.65 -1.27 0.68
N TYR A 149 -12.79 -1.12 0.01
CA TYR A 149 -13.10 0.08 -0.78
C TYR A 149 -13.19 1.35 0.08
N ILE A 150 -13.73 1.25 1.30
CA ILE A 150 -13.71 2.36 2.27
C ILE A 150 -12.26 2.79 2.57
N ASN A 151 -11.34 1.86 2.78
CA ASN A 151 -9.91 2.16 3.01
C ASN A 151 -9.17 2.61 1.74
N MET A 152 -9.78 2.49 0.56
CA MET A 152 -9.32 3.08 -0.69
C MET A 152 -9.93 4.47 -0.96
N ASP A 153 -10.56 5.06 0.06
CA ASP A 153 -11.24 6.35 0.05
C ASP A 153 -12.44 6.41 -0.91
N TYR A 154 -13.22 5.32 -1.00
CA TYR A 154 -14.52 5.32 -1.68
C TYR A 154 -15.67 5.46 -0.67
N GLU A 155 -16.72 6.17 -1.09
CA GLU A 155 -18.03 6.11 -0.47
C GLU A 155 -18.75 4.86 -0.96
N THR A 156 -19.12 3.95 -0.07
CA THR A 156 -19.70 2.65 -0.43
C THR A 156 -21.17 2.54 -0.02
N GLU A 157 -21.93 1.81 -0.82
CA GLU A 157 -23.30 1.41 -0.55
C GLU A 157 -23.45 -0.09 -0.88
N LEU A 158 -23.86 -0.90 0.11
CA LEU A 158 -24.27 -2.28 -0.12
C LEU A 158 -25.66 -2.32 -0.75
N THR A 159 -25.82 -3.12 -1.80
CA THR A 159 -27.11 -3.34 -2.45
C THR A 159 -27.90 -4.41 -1.70
N LYS A 160 -29.18 -4.58 -2.07
CA LYS A 160 -30.01 -5.68 -1.58
C LYS A 160 -29.86 -6.90 -2.49
N ASP A 161 -30.05 -8.10 -1.93
CA ASP A 161 -29.99 -9.39 -2.64
C ASP A 161 -30.83 -9.45 -3.94
N SER A 162 -31.82 -8.57 -4.09
CA SER A 162 -32.73 -8.48 -5.24
C SER A 162 -32.41 -7.37 -6.25
N TYR A 163 -31.25 -6.72 -6.16
CA TYR A 163 -30.82 -5.71 -7.13
C TYR A 163 -30.48 -6.37 -8.48
N ASP A 164 -31.07 -5.85 -9.56
CA ASP A 164 -30.99 -6.44 -10.89
C ASP A 164 -29.54 -6.48 -11.37
N GLY A 165 -29.06 -7.66 -11.78
CA GLY A 165 -27.68 -7.85 -12.28
C GLY A 165 -26.65 -8.35 -11.25
N GLY A 166 -27.02 -8.50 -9.98
CA GLY A 166 -26.17 -9.14 -8.95
C GLY A 166 -24.94 -8.31 -8.57
N ILE A 167 -25.07 -6.99 -8.53
CA ILE A 167 -24.09 -6.08 -7.93
C ILE A 167 -24.29 -6.12 -6.42
N ASP A 168 -23.21 -6.23 -5.66
CA ASP A 168 -23.26 -6.33 -4.19
C ASP A 168 -22.82 -5.01 -3.52
N ILE A 169 -21.88 -4.27 -4.12
CA ILE A 169 -21.40 -2.97 -3.60
C ILE A 169 -21.34 -1.94 -4.73
N ILE A 170 -21.82 -0.73 -4.46
CA ILE A 170 -21.61 0.46 -5.30
C ILE A 170 -20.60 1.35 -4.58
N ALA A 171 -19.44 1.56 -5.19
CA ALA A 171 -18.38 2.41 -4.65
C ALA A 171 -18.24 3.67 -5.50
N LYS A 172 -18.37 4.84 -4.88
CA LYS A 172 -18.29 6.15 -5.54
C LYS A 172 -17.12 6.95 -5.00
N LYS A 173 -16.40 7.62 -5.89
CA LYS A 173 -15.35 8.57 -5.52
C LYS A 173 -15.66 9.91 -6.18
N HIS A 174 -15.81 10.93 -5.34
CA HIS A 174 -16.19 12.28 -5.75
C HIS A 174 -15.05 13.25 -5.43
N GLU A 175 -14.14 13.42 -6.38
CA GLU A 175 -13.08 14.43 -6.32
C GLU A 175 -13.29 15.48 -7.41
N LYS A 176 -12.84 16.71 -7.18
CA LYS A 176 -12.90 17.75 -8.22
C LYS A 176 -12.06 17.31 -9.42
N GLY A 177 -12.70 17.14 -10.57
CA GLY A 177 -12.06 16.65 -11.80
C GLY A 177 -12.08 15.13 -11.99
N ARG A 178 -12.52 14.35 -10.99
CA ARG A 178 -12.66 12.88 -11.09
C ARG A 178 -13.95 12.42 -10.42
N LYS A 179 -14.91 11.99 -11.24
CA LYS A 179 -16.11 11.28 -10.79
C LYS A 179 -16.01 9.84 -11.25
N GLU A 180 -15.96 8.93 -10.29
CA GLU A 180 -15.83 7.50 -10.55
C GLU A 180 -16.91 6.74 -9.80
N THR A 181 -17.64 5.91 -10.53
CA THR A 181 -18.60 4.95 -9.97
C THR A 181 -18.14 3.55 -10.34
N VAL A 182 -17.88 2.73 -9.33
CA VAL A 182 -17.43 1.35 -9.46
C VAL A 182 -18.53 0.42 -8.95
N LEU A 183 -18.94 -0.52 -9.80
CA LEU A 183 -19.90 -1.56 -9.42
C LEU A 183 -19.11 -2.82 -9.07
N VAL A 184 -19.24 -3.31 -7.85
CA VAL A 184 -18.52 -4.48 -7.37
C VAL A 184 -19.47 -5.65 -7.21
N GLN A 185 -19.10 -6.78 -7.80
CA GLN A 185 -19.77 -8.05 -7.62
C GLN A 185 -18.84 -9.03 -6.90
N CYS A 186 -19.34 -9.66 -5.87
CA CYS A 186 -18.67 -10.61 -4.99
C CYS A 186 -19.14 -12.03 -5.30
N LYS A 187 -18.21 -12.94 -5.57
CA LYS A 187 -18.50 -14.37 -5.82
C LYS A 187 -17.63 -15.25 -4.92
N ARG A 188 -18.21 -15.69 -3.80
CA ARG A 188 -17.62 -16.68 -2.88
C ARG A 188 -17.92 -18.11 -3.36
N TYR A 189 -16.98 -19.02 -3.17
CA TYR A 189 -17.09 -20.47 -3.48
C TYR A 189 -17.37 -20.88 -4.93
N THR A 190 -17.52 -19.96 -5.88
CA THR A 190 -17.76 -20.35 -7.27
C THR A 190 -16.45 -20.89 -7.87
N PRO A 191 -16.37 -22.16 -8.28
CA PRO A 191 -15.19 -22.68 -8.94
C PRO A 191 -15.11 -22.06 -10.34
N ASN A 192 -13.98 -21.42 -10.61
CA ASN A 192 -13.58 -20.88 -11.92
C ASN A 192 -14.63 -19.99 -12.61
N ILE A 193 -14.55 -18.69 -12.38
CA ILE A 193 -15.54 -17.77 -12.96
C ILE A 193 -15.32 -17.65 -14.48
N GLY A 194 -16.40 -17.95 -15.22
CA GLY A 194 -16.44 -17.94 -16.66
C GLY A 194 -16.71 -16.56 -17.26
N VAL A 195 -16.57 -16.48 -18.59
CA VAL A 195 -16.78 -15.27 -19.39
C VAL A 195 -18.21 -14.73 -19.28
N GLY A 196 -19.19 -15.60 -19.06
CA GLY A 196 -20.61 -15.21 -18.95
C GLY A 196 -20.85 -14.19 -17.84
N THR A 197 -20.30 -14.44 -16.65
CA THR A 197 -20.41 -13.53 -15.50
C THR A 197 -19.78 -12.17 -15.80
N VAL A 198 -18.58 -12.18 -16.41
CA VAL A 198 -17.87 -10.95 -16.80
C VAL A 198 -18.68 -10.13 -17.83
N ARG A 199 -19.28 -10.79 -18.83
CA ARG A 199 -20.16 -10.14 -19.81
C ARG A 199 -21.41 -9.56 -19.17
N SER A 200 -22.02 -10.28 -18.23
CA SER A 200 -23.19 -9.81 -17.50
C SER A 200 -22.86 -8.54 -16.74
N LEU A 201 -21.75 -8.53 -15.99
CA LEU A 201 -21.30 -7.35 -15.24
C LEU A 201 -20.99 -6.17 -16.17
N LEU A 202 -20.34 -6.40 -17.31
CA LEU A 202 -20.13 -5.36 -18.33
C LEU A 202 -21.45 -4.77 -18.86
N GLY A 203 -22.48 -5.60 -19.02
CA GLY A 203 -23.82 -5.15 -19.38
C GLY A 203 -24.41 -4.19 -18.34
N VAL A 204 -24.29 -4.54 -17.05
CA VAL A 204 -24.76 -3.70 -15.94
C VAL A 204 -23.97 -2.40 -15.84
N VAL A 205 -22.64 -2.44 -16.00
CA VAL A 205 -21.79 -1.23 -16.03
C VAL A 205 -22.23 -0.28 -17.13
N ALA A 206 -22.60 -0.81 -18.30
CA ALA A 206 -23.10 0.00 -19.40
C ALA A 206 -24.50 0.57 -19.13
N SER A 207 -25.43 -0.22 -18.57
CA SER A 207 -26.79 0.24 -18.26
C SER A 207 -26.81 1.32 -17.18
N GLU A 208 -26.05 1.13 -16.11
CA GLU A 208 -25.94 2.06 -14.97
C GLU A 208 -25.01 3.25 -15.25
N LYS A 209 -24.38 3.30 -16.43
CA LYS A 209 -23.38 4.33 -16.81
C LYS A 209 -22.25 4.44 -15.79
N ALA A 210 -21.88 3.32 -15.17
CA ALA A 210 -20.78 3.26 -14.24
C ALA A 210 -19.43 3.37 -14.97
N SER A 211 -18.41 3.85 -14.25
CA SER A 211 -17.06 4.00 -14.79
C SER A 211 -16.39 2.65 -15.00
N LYS A 212 -16.59 1.73 -14.05
CA LYS A 212 -15.93 0.42 -14.01
C LYS A 212 -16.78 -0.63 -13.29
N GLY A 213 -16.67 -1.89 -13.70
CA GLY A 213 -17.12 -3.04 -12.94
C GLY A 213 -15.95 -3.82 -12.36
N VAL A 214 -16.09 -4.32 -11.14
CA VAL A 214 -15.08 -5.13 -10.48
C VAL A 214 -15.71 -6.43 -10.02
N LEU A 215 -15.09 -7.54 -10.37
CA LEU A 215 -15.51 -8.86 -9.94
C LEU A 215 -14.51 -9.41 -8.95
N VAL A 216 -14.93 -9.59 -7.71
CA VAL A 216 -14.09 -10.10 -6.62
C VAL A 216 -14.48 -11.53 -6.31
N THR A 217 -13.50 -12.42 -6.22
CA THR A 217 -13.76 -13.84 -5.92
C THR A 217 -12.75 -14.45 -4.98
N SER A 218 -13.21 -15.41 -4.17
CA SER A 218 -12.35 -16.27 -3.37
C SER A 218 -11.68 -17.38 -4.20
N SER A 219 -11.88 -17.43 -5.53
CA SER A 219 -11.37 -18.45 -6.45
C SER A 219 -10.45 -17.86 -7.53
N ALA A 220 -10.21 -18.61 -8.61
CA ALA A 220 -9.51 -18.15 -9.79
C ALA A 220 -10.50 -17.81 -10.94
N PHE A 221 -10.03 -17.03 -11.90
CA PHE A 221 -10.75 -16.73 -13.14
C PHE A 221 -10.28 -17.62 -14.29
N SER A 222 -11.21 -17.94 -15.20
CA SER A 222 -10.87 -18.66 -16.42
C SER A 222 -9.95 -17.83 -17.31
N SER A 223 -9.12 -18.49 -18.12
CA SER A 223 -8.23 -17.81 -19.09
C SER A 223 -9.01 -16.90 -20.04
N SER A 224 -10.20 -17.32 -20.45
CA SER A 224 -11.09 -16.52 -21.29
C SER A 224 -11.65 -15.29 -20.57
N ALA A 225 -11.91 -15.36 -19.26
CA ALA A 225 -12.31 -14.19 -18.46
C ALA A 225 -11.17 -13.18 -18.36
N LYS A 226 -9.94 -13.63 -18.08
CA LYS A 226 -8.74 -12.76 -18.09
C LYS A 226 -8.48 -12.11 -19.45
N LYS A 227 -8.67 -12.85 -20.55
CA LYS A 227 -8.60 -12.26 -21.91
C LYS A 227 -9.63 -11.15 -22.12
N MET A 228 -10.83 -11.30 -21.54
CA MET A 228 -11.87 -10.29 -21.65
C MET A 228 -11.52 -9.01 -20.87
N GLU A 229 -10.98 -9.15 -19.67
CA GLU A 229 -10.46 -8.04 -18.87
C GLU A 229 -9.40 -7.25 -19.65
N ASN A 230 -8.39 -7.93 -20.20
CA ASN A 230 -7.34 -7.29 -20.98
C ASN A 230 -7.87 -6.50 -22.20
N ASN A 231 -9.00 -6.94 -22.78
CA ASN A 231 -9.61 -6.28 -23.93
C ASN A 231 -10.61 -5.19 -23.54
N ASN A 232 -10.98 -5.04 -22.26
CA ASN A 232 -12.01 -4.12 -21.80
C ASN A 232 -11.53 -3.35 -20.56
N PRO A 233 -11.08 -2.09 -20.69
CA PRO A 233 -10.54 -1.33 -19.55
C PRO A 233 -11.58 -0.98 -18.48
N ARG A 234 -12.87 -1.20 -18.77
CA ARG A 234 -13.99 -0.97 -17.83
C ARG A 234 -14.28 -2.14 -16.90
N ILE A 235 -13.50 -3.22 -16.96
CA ILE A 235 -13.65 -4.35 -16.04
C ILE A 235 -12.32 -4.67 -15.35
N GLU A 236 -12.39 -5.11 -14.10
CA GLU A 236 -11.25 -5.64 -13.34
C GLU A 236 -11.66 -6.89 -12.58
N LEU A 237 -10.75 -7.86 -12.53
CA LEU A 237 -10.94 -9.17 -11.93
C LEU A 237 -9.98 -9.32 -10.76
N ILE A 238 -10.52 -9.39 -9.54
CA ILE A 238 -9.74 -9.53 -8.31
C ILE A 238 -9.91 -10.96 -7.79
N ASN A 239 -8.84 -11.75 -7.89
CA ASN A 239 -8.83 -13.11 -7.36
C ASN A 239 -8.47 -13.11 -5.86
N TRP A 240 -8.46 -14.29 -5.22
CA TRP A 240 -8.18 -14.39 -3.78
C TRP A 240 -6.82 -13.80 -3.37
N SER A 241 -5.78 -14.04 -4.18
CA SER A 241 -4.42 -13.58 -3.91
C SER A 241 -4.33 -12.06 -4.10
N ASP A 242 -4.98 -11.54 -5.15
CA ASP A 242 -5.03 -10.11 -5.42
C ASP A 242 -5.80 -9.38 -4.29
N LEU A 243 -6.89 -9.97 -3.82
CA LEU A 243 -7.68 -9.46 -2.70
C LEU A 243 -6.84 -9.39 -1.41
N VAL A 244 -6.10 -10.45 -1.07
CA VAL A 244 -5.21 -10.46 0.11
C VAL A 244 -4.15 -9.37 0.00
N MET A 245 -3.53 -9.21 -1.18
CA MET A 245 -2.54 -8.17 -1.42
C MET A 245 -3.14 -6.76 -1.23
N LEU A 246 -4.35 -6.52 -1.76
CA LEU A 246 -5.06 -5.24 -1.57
C LEU A 246 -5.42 -5.00 -0.09
N LEU A 247 -5.89 -6.03 0.61
CA LEU A 247 -6.19 -5.95 2.04
C LEU A 247 -4.92 -5.65 2.86
N ASN A 248 -3.79 -6.29 2.56
CA ASN A 248 -2.52 -5.98 3.23
C ASN A 248 -2.09 -4.53 3.00
N LYS A 249 -2.28 -4.03 1.77
CA LYS A 249 -1.91 -2.68 1.35
C LYS A 249 -2.75 -1.58 2.02
N PHE A 250 -4.07 -1.75 2.03
CA PHE A 250 -4.99 -0.69 2.46
C PHE A 250 -5.55 -0.90 3.88
N CYS A 251 -5.62 -2.14 4.37
CA CYS A 251 -6.18 -2.47 5.68
C CYS A 251 -5.12 -2.92 6.71
N GLY A 252 -3.85 -3.03 6.29
CA GLY A 252 -2.73 -3.52 7.11
C GLY A 252 -2.65 -5.04 7.17
N SER A 253 -1.47 -5.60 7.43
CA SER A 253 -1.21 -7.05 7.32
C SER A 253 -1.93 -7.93 8.35
N ASN A 254 -2.56 -7.31 9.35
CA ASN A 254 -3.28 -7.96 10.44
C ASN A 254 -4.81 -7.82 10.29
N TRP A 255 -5.30 -7.47 9.10
CA TRP A 255 -6.74 -7.39 8.80
C TRP A 255 -7.49 -8.68 9.20
N SER A 256 -6.88 -9.85 9.01
CA SER A 256 -7.49 -11.16 9.29
C SER A 256 -7.78 -11.38 10.77
N SER A 257 -6.94 -10.85 11.66
CA SER A 257 -7.17 -10.92 13.12
C SER A 257 -8.22 -9.91 13.60
N ASN A 258 -8.55 -8.93 12.76
CA ASN A 258 -9.47 -7.82 13.09
C ASN A 258 -10.86 -7.99 12.46
N LEU A 259 -11.18 -9.14 11.87
CA LEU A 259 -12.46 -9.41 11.20
C LEU A 259 -13.66 -9.11 12.10
N SER A 260 -13.65 -9.57 13.36
CA SER A 260 -14.72 -9.29 14.31
C SER A 260 -14.94 -7.78 14.52
N ARG A 261 -13.86 -6.99 14.59
CA ARG A 261 -13.94 -5.54 14.73
C ARG A 261 -14.48 -4.88 13.47
N ILE A 262 -14.11 -5.36 12.29
CA ILE A 262 -14.60 -4.87 11.00
C ILE A 262 -16.12 -5.07 10.94
N PHE A 263 -16.59 -6.27 11.28
CA PHE A 263 -18.02 -6.61 11.21
C PHE A 263 -18.86 -5.88 12.26
N LEU A 264 -18.34 -5.70 13.48
CA LEU A 264 -19.02 -4.93 14.53
C LEU A 264 -19.25 -3.47 14.15
N LYS A 265 -18.25 -2.82 13.52
CA LYS A 265 -18.41 -1.43 13.03
C LYS A 265 -19.53 -1.31 12.01
N ARG A 266 -19.78 -2.36 11.22
CA ARG A 266 -20.84 -2.37 10.22
C ARG A 266 -22.22 -2.58 10.83
N HIS A 267 -22.36 -3.45 11.84
CA HIS A 267 -23.64 -3.68 12.51
C HIS A 267 -24.20 -2.41 13.20
N ASN A 268 -23.32 -1.49 13.60
CA ASN A 268 -23.70 -0.24 14.26
C ASN A 268 -23.97 0.93 13.28
N LYS A 269 -23.92 0.68 11.97
CA LYS A 269 -24.15 1.65 10.89
C LYS A 269 -25.47 1.36 10.18
#